data_AF-A0A3C1LZP7-F1
#
_entry.id   AF-A0A3C1LZP7-F1
#
_cell.length_a   1.000
_cell.length_b   1.000
_cell.length_c   1.000
_cell.angle_alpha   90.00
_cell.angle_beta   90.00
_cell.angle_gamma   90.00
#
_symmetry.space_group_name_H-M   'P 1'
#
loop_
_entity.id
_entity.type
_entity.pdbx_description
1 polymer ?
#
loop_
_entity_poly.entity_id
_entity_poly.type
_entity_poly.pdbx_seq_one_letter_code
_entity_poly.pdbx_strand_id
1 'polypeptide(L)'
;NPQKWLWVARTCAMVLVRDRQVLEQTFDRDLPYMDETRLNFGNLTVQGTRRTDILKLWLVLQSVGLTGLAQLIDRSMALSRQWTHQIADEDEAEVLCAPALNIVCVRPRRETPTVLRDRWQRERGWWLSLPRWQGETVLKAVFLHPFGDRVQPDDDPDAPRNKAPLTDWP
;
A
#
# COMPACT_ATOMS: atom_id res chain seq x y z
N ASN A 1 -6.04 -6.29 1.29
CA ASN A 1 -5.60 -5.57 2.51
C ASN A 1 -5.84 -4.08 2.39
N PRO A 2 -6.96 -3.56 2.92
CA PRO A 2 -7.28 -2.12 2.87
C PRO A 2 -6.18 -1.22 3.43
N GLN A 3 -5.37 -1.72 4.36
CA GLN A 3 -4.26 -0.98 4.97
C GLN A 3 -3.10 -0.59 4.03
N LYS A 4 -3.17 -0.95 2.75
CA LYS A 4 -2.16 -0.61 1.74
C LYS A 4 -2.72 0.41 0.77
N TRP A 5 -3.55 -0.03 -0.18
CA TRP A 5 -3.96 0.76 -1.33
C TRP A 5 -5.41 1.25 -1.25
N LEU A 6 -6.01 1.21 -0.05
CA LEU A 6 -7.27 1.87 0.27
C LEU A 6 -7.08 2.90 1.40
N TRP A 7 -5.83 3.30 1.67
CA TRP A 7 -5.45 4.35 2.63
C TRP A 7 -6.04 4.19 4.05
N VAL A 8 -6.44 2.98 4.45
CA VAL A 8 -6.90 2.69 5.82
C VAL A 8 -5.69 2.57 6.75
N ALA A 9 -5.74 3.20 7.93
CA ALA A 9 -4.66 3.09 8.91
C ALA A 9 -4.41 1.62 9.33
N ARG A 10 -3.13 1.23 9.41
CA ARG A 10 -2.72 -0.12 9.85
C ARG A 10 -3.16 -0.37 11.31
N THR A 11 -3.52 -1.60 11.68
CA THR A 11 -3.72 -2.79 10.83
C THR A 11 -5.13 -2.84 10.23
N CYS A 12 -5.31 -3.24 8.98
CA CYS A 12 -6.62 -3.51 8.38
C CYS A 12 -6.47 -4.53 7.25
N ALA A 13 -6.99 -5.73 7.49
CA ALA A 13 -6.96 -6.86 6.59
C ALA A 13 -8.24 -7.67 6.73
N MET A 14 -8.52 -8.51 5.75
CA MET A 14 -9.68 -9.39 5.74
C MET A 14 -9.31 -10.70 5.05
N VAL A 15 -9.92 -11.78 5.54
CA VAL A 15 -9.94 -13.08 4.87
C VAL A 15 -11.38 -13.30 4.44
N LEU A 16 -11.60 -13.53 3.15
CA LEU A 16 -12.90 -13.83 2.59
C LEU A 16 -12.89 -15.30 2.21
N VAL A 17 -13.82 -16.07 2.76
CA VAL A 17 -14.02 -17.48 2.45
C VAL A 17 -15.32 -17.64 1.67
N ARG A 18 -15.35 -18.60 0.74
CA ARG A 18 -16.58 -18.95 0.01
C ARG A 18 -17.60 -19.56 0.94
N ASP A 19 -17.14 -20.45 1.81
CA ASP A 19 -17.95 -21.18 2.77
C ASP A 19 -17.48 -20.84 4.18
N ARG A 20 -18.40 -20.31 4.99
CA ARG A 20 -18.15 -19.94 6.38
C ARG A 20 -17.93 -21.17 7.26
N GLN A 21 -18.51 -22.32 6.93
CA GLN A 21 -18.39 -23.54 7.74
C GLN A 21 -16.95 -23.98 7.93
N VAL A 22 -16.09 -23.69 6.94
CA VAL A 22 -14.64 -23.95 7.04
C VAL A 22 -14.01 -23.21 8.22
N LEU A 23 -14.42 -21.96 8.49
CA LEU A 23 -13.90 -21.19 9.61
C LEU A 23 -14.44 -21.73 10.94
N GLU A 24 -15.72 -22.08 10.99
CA GLU A 24 -16.35 -22.67 12.18
C GLU A 24 -15.64 -23.98 12.53
N GLN A 25 -15.56 -24.95 11.62
CA GLN A 25 -14.93 -26.24 11.88
C GLN A 25 -13.44 -26.14 12.27
N THR A 26 -12.75 -25.07 11.86
CA THR A 26 -11.31 -24.88 12.13
C THR A 26 -11.04 -24.15 13.44
N PHE A 27 -11.84 -23.12 13.75
CA PHE A 27 -11.56 -22.18 14.85
C PHE A 27 -12.56 -22.26 15.99
N ASP A 28 -13.66 -23.00 15.82
CA ASP A 28 -14.68 -23.07 16.85
C ASP A 28 -14.12 -23.69 18.13
N ARG A 29 -14.52 -23.07 19.23
CA ARG A 29 -14.10 -23.44 20.57
C ARG A 29 -15.30 -23.28 21.47
N ASP A 30 -15.55 -24.33 22.24
CA ASP A 30 -16.52 -24.28 23.31
C ASP A 30 -16.04 -23.30 24.39
N LEU A 31 -16.86 -22.29 24.66
CA LEU A 31 -16.63 -21.26 25.65
C LEU A 31 -17.86 -21.25 26.57
N PRO A 32 -17.87 -22.02 27.67
CA PRO A 32 -19.07 -22.27 28.50
C PRO A 32 -19.59 -21.02 29.23
N TYR A 33 -18.88 -19.91 29.12
CA TYR A 33 -19.24 -18.60 29.66
C TYR A 33 -19.83 -17.65 28.61
N MET A 34 -19.92 -18.07 27.35
CA MET A 34 -20.42 -17.26 26.24
C MET A 34 -21.86 -17.66 25.88
N ASP A 35 -22.65 -16.67 25.48
CA ASP A 35 -24.00 -16.88 24.96
C ASP A 35 -23.96 -17.48 23.55
N GLU A 36 -24.35 -18.76 23.43
CA GLU A 36 -24.38 -19.51 22.16
C GLU A 36 -25.36 -18.95 21.13
N THR A 37 -26.33 -18.13 21.55
CA THR A 37 -27.31 -17.52 20.63
C THR A 37 -26.74 -16.36 19.83
N ARG A 38 -25.56 -15.86 20.21
CA ARG A 38 -24.89 -14.72 19.57
C ARG A 38 -23.69 -15.16 18.76
N LEU A 39 -23.55 -14.59 17.56
CA LEU A 39 -22.39 -14.81 16.73
C LEU A 39 -21.11 -14.31 17.41
N ASN A 40 -20.22 -15.24 17.76
CA ASN A 40 -18.88 -14.92 18.26
C ASN A 40 -17.86 -14.95 17.12
N PHE A 41 -17.45 -13.78 16.64
CA PHE A 41 -16.40 -13.68 15.61
C PHE A 41 -15.05 -14.23 16.07
N GLY A 42 -14.79 -14.35 17.38
CA GLY A 42 -13.58 -14.97 17.91
C GLY A 42 -13.47 -16.46 17.56
N ASN A 43 -14.61 -17.14 17.36
CA ASN A 43 -14.67 -18.55 16.95
C ASN A 43 -14.55 -18.74 15.43
N LEU A 44 -14.29 -17.66 14.67
CA LEU A 44 -14.11 -17.67 13.21
C LEU A 44 -12.70 -17.25 12.80
N THR A 45 -11.78 -17.07 13.76
CA THR A 45 -10.45 -16.54 13.52
C THR A 45 -9.45 -17.03 14.56
N VAL A 46 -8.17 -16.79 14.30
CA VAL A 46 -7.07 -17.05 15.23
C VAL A 46 -7.12 -16.12 16.46
N GLN A 47 -7.70 -14.93 16.32
CA GLN A 47 -7.70 -13.91 17.36
C GLN A 47 -9.03 -13.89 18.13
N GLY A 48 -8.97 -14.11 19.45
CA GLY A 48 -10.12 -13.84 20.35
C GLY A 48 -10.37 -12.33 20.49
N THR A 49 -9.61 -11.67 21.36
CA THR A 49 -9.65 -10.21 21.51
C THR A 49 -9.03 -9.52 20.30
N ARG A 50 -9.76 -8.58 19.69
CA ARG A 50 -9.29 -7.81 18.53
C ARG A 50 -9.80 -6.37 18.55
N ARG A 51 -9.08 -5.48 17.87
CA ARG A 51 -9.48 -4.09 17.66
C ARG A 51 -10.66 -4.01 16.67
N THR A 52 -11.46 -2.95 16.79
CA THR A 52 -12.59 -2.67 15.89
C THR A 52 -12.12 -2.07 14.56
N ASP A 53 -11.30 -2.80 13.81
CA ASP A 53 -10.71 -2.33 12.55
C ASP A 53 -11.77 -2.05 11.46
N ILE A 54 -12.99 -2.57 11.62
CA ILE A 54 -14.12 -2.27 10.75
C ILE A 54 -14.52 -0.79 10.80
N LEU A 55 -14.37 -0.11 11.94
CA LEU A 55 -14.83 1.27 12.07
C LEU A 55 -14.02 2.22 11.18
N LYS A 56 -12.70 2.09 11.18
CA LYS A 56 -11.83 2.89 10.30
C LYS A 56 -12.01 2.55 8.82
N LEU A 57 -12.25 1.28 8.49
CA LEU A 57 -12.55 0.88 7.11
C LEU A 57 -13.86 1.53 6.65
N TRP A 58 -14.90 1.42 7.47
CA TRP A 58 -16.21 2.00 7.19
C TRP A 58 -16.13 3.52 7.04
N LEU A 59 -15.44 4.21 7.95
CA LEU A 59 -15.24 5.66 7.86
C LEU A 59 -14.56 6.09 6.56
N VAL A 60 -13.49 5.40 6.13
CA VAL A 60 -12.84 5.70 4.85
C VAL A 60 -13.78 5.47 3.66
N LEU A 61 -14.54 4.37 3.66
CA LEU A 61 -15.51 4.10 2.59
C LEU A 61 -16.62 5.15 2.54
N GLN A 62 -17.05 5.69 3.68
CA GLN A 62 -18.06 6.74 3.75
C GLN A 62 -17.50 8.12 3.40
N SER A 63 -16.31 8.47 3.90
CA SER A 63 -15.76 9.82 3.74
C SER A 63 -15.12 10.05 2.37
N VAL A 64 -14.40 9.06 1.85
CA VAL A 64 -13.74 9.14 0.53
C VAL A 64 -14.67 8.65 -0.58
N GLY A 65 -15.56 7.72 -0.26
CA GLY A 65 -16.44 7.10 -1.26
C GLY A 65 -15.70 6.20 -2.26
N LEU A 66 -16.48 5.47 -3.06
CA LEU A 66 -15.91 4.60 -4.10
C LEU A 66 -15.25 5.41 -5.22
N THR A 67 -15.82 6.57 -5.58
CA THR A 67 -15.29 7.45 -6.62
C THR A 67 -13.93 8.02 -6.22
N GLY A 68 -13.79 8.58 -5.01
CA GLY A 68 -12.51 9.12 -4.54
C GLY A 68 -11.43 8.03 -4.45
N LEU A 69 -11.79 6.84 -3.97
CA LEU A 69 -10.87 5.69 -3.95
C LEU A 69 -10.43 5.27 -5.35
N ALA A 70 -11.35 5.24 -6.33
CA ALA A 70 -11.03 4.94 -7.72
C ALA A 70 -10.06 6.00 -8.30
N GLN A 71 -10.32 7.28 -8.07
CA GLN A 71 -9.44 8.37 -8.51
C GLN A 71 -8.03 8.27 -7.90
N LEU A 72 -7.91 7.96 -6.61
CA LEU A 72 -6.61 7.75 -5.95
C LEU A 72 -5.85 6.55 -6.56
N ILE A 73 -6.56 5.46 -6.87
CA ILE A 73 -5.98 4.29 -7.54
C ILE A 73 -5.51 4.67 -8.95
N ASP A 74 -6.36 5.31 -9.75
CA ASP A 74 -6.03 5.73 -11.12
C ASP A 74 -4.84 6.68 -11.16
N ARG A 75 -4.81 7.65 -10.26
CA ARG A 75 -3.68 8.57 -10.09
C ARG A 75 -2.39 7.83 -9.78
N SER A 76 -2.41 6.90 -8.84
CA SER A 76 -1.21 6.14 -8.49
C SER A 76 -0.68 5.26 -9.63
N MET A 77 -1.56 4.74 -10.50
CA MET A 77 -1.17 4.04 -11.72
C MET A 77 -0.69 4.99 -12.82
N ALA A 78 -1.21 6.22 -12.87
CA ALA A 78 -0.69 7.24 -13.80
C ALA A 78 0.74 7.64 -13.43
N LEU A 79 1.04 7.83 -12.14
CA LEU A 79 2.39 8.13 -11.64
C LEU A 79 3.37 7.00 -11.95
N SER A 80 2.98 5.73 -11.81
CA SER A 80 3.87 4.61 -12.16
C SER A 80 4.21 4.58 -13.65
N ARG A 81 3.24 4.87 -14.53
CA ARG A 81 3.47 4.99 -15.98
C ARG A 81 4.36 6.19 -16.31
N GLN A 82 4.11 7.34 -15.70
CA GLN A 82 4.93 8.54 -15.89
C GLN A 82 6.39 8.30 -15.49
N TRP A 83 6.62 7.71 -14.31
CA TRP A 83 7.98 7.39 -13.87
C TRP A 83 8.66 6.34 -14.76
N THR A 84 7.89 5.37 -15.26
CA THR A 84 8.40 4.38 -16.22
C THR A 84 8.93 5.04 -17.49
N HIS A 85 8.22 6.03 -18.03
CA HIS A 85 8.72 6.80 -19.18
C HIS A 85 9.94 7.64 -18.81
N GLN A 86 9.92 8.31 -17.65
CA GLN A 86 11.06 9.09 -17.17
C GLN A 86 12.34 8.24 -17.08
N ILE A 87 12.27 7.05 -16.49
CA ILE A 87 13.44 6.15 -16.39
C ILE A 87 13.85 5.60 -17.75
N ALA A 88 12.92 5.40 -18.70
CA ALA A 88 13.26 4.94 -20.04
C ALA A 88 14.14 5.94 -20.81
N ASP A 89 14.02 7.23 -20.49
CA ASP A 89 14.83 8.32 -21.06
C ASP A 89 16.17 8.53 -20.33
N GLU A 90 16.44 7.77 -19.25
CA GLU A 90 17.66 7.88 -18.44
C GLU A 90 18.70 6.78 -18.75
N ASP A 91 19.98 7.16 -18.79
CA ASP A 91 21.11 6.22 -18.99
C ASP A 91 21.52 5.46 -17.72
N GLU A 92 21.01 5.86 -16.55
CA GLU A 92 21.45 5.35 -15.25
C GLU A 92 20.80 4.01 -14.87
N ALA A 93 19.59 3.75 -15.38
CA ALA A 93 18.78 2.60 -15.00
C ALA A 93 17.90 2.11 -16.15
N GLU A 94 17.30 0.94 -15.96
CA GLU A 94 16.31 0.38 -16.87
C GLU A 94 15.11 -0.14 -16.10
N VAL A 95 13.92 -0.05 -16.69
CA VAL A 95 12.71 -0.63 -16.14
C VAL A 95 12.68 -2.12 -16.42
N LEU A 96 12.47 -2.94 -15.38
CA LEU A 96 12.52 -4.41 -15.50
C LEU A 96 11.33 -5.00 -16.25
N CYS A 97 10.16 -4.40 -16.08
CA CYS A 97 8.93 -4.80 -16.76
C CYS A 97 7.92 -3.65 -16.79
N ALA A 98 7.01 -3.67 -17.76
CA ALA A 98 5.90 -2.73 -17.79
C ALA A 98 5.06 -2.86 -16.49
N PRO A 99 4.78 -1.76 -15.78
CA PRO A 99 4.05 -1.84 -14.52
C PRO A 99 2.58 -2.20 -14.78
N ALA A 100 2.11 -3.25 -14.12
CA ALA A 100 0.68 -3.60 -14.14
C ALA A 100 -0.17 -2.69 -13.22
N LEU A 101 0.45 -2.10 -12.18
CA LEU A 101 -0.21 -1.30 -11.13
C LEU A 101 0.70 -0.12 -10.74
N ASN A 102 0.62 0.35 -9.49
CA ASN A 102 1.38 1.48 -8.94
C ASN A 102 2.78 1.12 -8.43
N ILE A 103 3.41 0.06 -8.96
CA ILE A 103 4.74 -0.39 -8.54
C ILE A 103 5.62 -0.50 -9.77
N VAL A 104 6.82 0.06 -9.69
CA VAL A 104 7.83 0.00 -10.75
C VAL A 104 9.12 -0.53 -10.16
N CYS A 105 9.70 -1.53 -10.82
CA CYS A 105 11.00 -2.07 -10.46
C CYS A 105 12.02 -1.69 -11.53
N VAL A 106 13.17 -1.19 -11.10
CA VAL A 106 14.24 -0.75 -12.00
C VAL A 106 15.57 -1.36 -11.60
N ARG A 107 16.45 -1.59 -12.58
CA ARG A 107 17.82 -2.06 -12.39
C ARG A 107 18.78 -0.94 -12.79
N PRO A 108 19.75 -0.59 -11.94
CA PRO A 108 20.86 0.30 -12.35
C PRO A 108 21.69 -0.32 -13.48
N ARG A 109 22.22 0.51 -14.39
CA ARG A 109 23.10 0.04 -15.47
C ARG A 109 24.59 0.01 -15.09
N ARG A 110 25.04 0.99 -14.29
CA ARG A 110 26.48 1.23 -14.06
C ARG A 110 26.95 0.93 -12.65
N GLU A 111 26.08 1.10 -11.67
CA GLU A 111 26.43 1.04 -10.25
C GLU A 111 25.54 0.05 -9.50
N THR A 112 25.86 -0.21 -8.23
CA THR A 112 25.02 -1.13 -7.44
C THR A 112 23.68 -0.47 -7.09
N PRO A 113 22.59 -1.24 -6.92
CA PRO A 113 21.28 -0.72 -6.52
C PRO A 113 21.30 0.16 -5.26
N THR A 114 22.14 -0.20 -4.29
CA THR A 114 22.34 0.57 -3.05
C THR A 114 22.89 1.97 -3.35
N VAL A 115 23.94 2.06 -4.17
CA VAL A 115 24.60 3.33 -4.48
C VAL A 115 23.66 4.25 -5.28
N LEU A 116 22.96 3.70 -6.29
CA LEU A 116 22.01 4.48 -7.08
C LEU A 116 20.84 5.00 -6.23
N ARG A 117 20.26 4.14 -5.37
CA ARG A 117 19.20 4.55 -4.44
C ARG A 117 19.67 5.72 -3.57
N ASP A 118 20.82 5.58 -2.93
CA ASP A 118 21.31 6.57 -1.95
C ASP A 118 21.62 7.90 -2.65
N ARG A 119 22.09 7.85 -3.91
CA ARG A 119 22.26 9.05 -4.73
C ARG A 119 20.92 9.69 -5.09
N TRP A 120 20.00 8.94 -5.70
CA TRP A 120 18.68 9.45 -6.07
C TRP A 120 17.87 9.95 -4.88
N GLN A 121 18.03 9.35 -3.70
CA GLN A 121 17.39 9.85 -2.50
C GLN A 121 17.94 11.23 -2.11
N ARG A 122 19.25 11.44 -2.20
CA ARG A 122 19.90 12.71 -1.83
C ARG A 122 19.67 13.81 -2.87
N GLU A 123 19.72 13.46 -4.15
CA GLU A 123 19.65 14.43 -5.26
C GLU A 123 18.22 14.67 -5.74
N ARG A 124 17.34 13.67 -5.61
CA ARG A 124 15.97 13.68 -6.15
C ARG A 124 14.90 13.42 -5.10
N GLY A 125 15.26 13.21 -3.83
CA GLY A 125 14.30 12.91 -2.75
C GLY A 125 13.57 11.57 -2.90
N TRP A 126 13.98 10.70 -3.81
CA TRP A 126 13.26 9.46 -4.09
C TRP A 126 13.56 8.38 -3.05
N TRP A 127 12.51 7.91 -2.38
CA TRP A 127 12.59 6.80 -1.42
C TRP A 127 12.23 5.47 -2.07
N LEU A 128 13.26 4.71 -2.42
CA LEU A 128 13.12 3.40 -3.09
C LEU A 128 13.53 2.26 -2.17
N SER A 129 12.82 1.14 -2.27
CA SER A 129 13.17 -0.09 -1.56
C SER A 129 14.10 -0.97 -2.38
N LEU A 130 14.85 -1.87 -1.70
CA LEU A 130 15.79 -2.81 -2.33
C LEU A 130 15.36 -4.28 -2.19
N PRO A 131 14.26 -4.72 -2.83
CA PRO A 131 13.91 -6.13 -2.83
C PRO A 131 14.88 -6.96 -3.66
N ARG A 132 14.83 -8.28 -3.46
CA ARG A 132 15.48 -9.25 -4.36
C ARG A 132 14.49 -9.75 -5.40
N TRP A 133 14.94 -9.86 -6.64
CA TRP A 133 14.20 -10.42 -7.76
C TRP A 133 15.17 -11.25 -8.62
N GLN A 134 14.81 -12.51 -8.89
CA GLN A 134 15.67 -13.46 -9.63
C GLN A 134 17.10 -13.57 -9.06
N GLY A 135 17.25 -13.48 -7.73
CA GLY A 135 18.55 -13.56 -7.06
C GLY A 135 19.30 -12.23 -6.99
N GLU A 136 18.93 -11.22 -7.78
CA GLU A 136 19.55 -9.90 -7.81
C GLU A 136 18.82 -8.91 -6.91
N THR A 137 19.52 -7.90 -6.39
CA THR A 137 18.88 -6.76 -5.74
C THR A 137 18.44 -5.77 -6.82
N VAL A 138 17.22 -5.22 -6.69
CA VAL A 138 16.66 -4.24 -7.62
C VAL A 138 16.11 -3.04 -6.85
N LEU A 139 15.88 -1.94 -7.53
CA LEU A 139 15.20 -0.78 -6.96
C LEU A 139 13.69 -0.93 -7.18
N LYS A 140 12.88 -0.64 -6.16
CA LYS A 140 11.42 -0.68 -6.27
C LYS A 140 10.77 0.57 -5.71
N ALA A 141 10.07 1.29 -6.60
CA ALA A 141 9.17 2.39 -6.29
C ALA A 141 7.75 1.89 -6.05
N VAL A 142 7.05 2.51 -5.10
CA VAL A 142 5.64 2.24 -4.81
C VAL A 142 4.91 3.57 -4.69
N PHE A 143 4.04 3.88 -5.65
CA PHE A 143 3.31 5.14 -5.71
C PHE A 143 2.05 5.04 -4.87
N LEU A 144 2.12 5.43 -3.59
CA LEU A 144 0.98 5.36 -2.67
C LEU A 144 0.67 6.67 -1.94
N HIS A 145 1.59 7.63 -1.95
CA HIS A 145 1.34 8.90 -1.27
C HIS A 145 0.20 9.65 -1.99
N PRO A 146 -0.93 9.96 -1.31
CA PRO A 146 -2.11 10.52 -1.98
C PRO A 146 -1.86 11.93 -2.54
N PHE A 147 -0.88 12.64 -1.96
CA PHE A 147 -0.41 13.96 -2.40
C PHE A 147 0.92 13.89 -3.17
N GLY A 148 1.26 12.72 -3.71
CA GLY A 148 2.37 12.61 -4.65
C GLY A 148 1.95 13.29 -5.96
N ASP A 149 2.27 14.57 -6.12
CA ASP A 149 1.81 15.38 -7.25
C ASP A 149 2.74 15.26 -8.46
N ARG A 150 3.99 14.83 -8.22
CA ARG A 150 5.03 14.67 -9.24
C ARG A 150 5.97 13.53 -8.84
N VAL A 151 6.72 13.02 -9.81
CA VAL A 151 7.91 12.21 -9.53
C VAL A 151 9.14 13.10 -9.20
N GLN A 152 8.90 14.27 -8.62
CA GLN A 152 9.94 15.17 -8.14
C GLN A 152 10.12 14.97 -6.63
N PRO A 153 11.28 15.37 -6.07
CA PRO A 153 11.49 15.36 -4.64
C PRO A 153 10.33 16.07 -3.93
N ASP A 154 9.82 15.49 -2.84
CA ASP A 154 9.22 16.30 -1.78
C ASP A 154 10.37 17.19 -1.28
N ASP A 155 10.41 18.44 -1.75
CA ASP A 155 11.54 19.37 -1.61
C ASP A 155 11.70 19.97 -0.21
N ASP A 156 11.03 19.45 0.82
CA ASP A 156 11.17 20.02 2.16
C ASP A 156 10.97 18.97 3.28
N PRO A 157 12.05 18.55 3.98
CA PRO A 157 11.96 17.68 5.15
C PRO A 157 11.23 18.31 6.34
N ASP A 158 11.07 19.65 6.34
CA ASP A 158 10.29 20.43 7.30
C ASP A 158 8.91 20.82 6.75
N ALA A 159 8.54 20.37 5.53
CA ALA A 159 7.20 20.59 5.01
C ALA A 159 6.20 20.02 6.03
N PRO A 160 5.16 20.79 6.39
CA PRO A 160 4.13 20.28 7.26
C PRO A 160 3.58 19.01 6.60
N ARG A 161 3.85 17.84 7.20
CA ARG A 161 3.34 16.55 6.73
C ARG A 161 1.86 16.74 6.50
N ASN A 162 1.47 16.81 5.23
CA ASN A 162 0.26 17.48 4.82
C ASN A 162 -0.93 16.90 5.59
N LYS A 163 -1.38 17.62 6.63
CA LYS A 163 -2.66 17.39 7.28
C LYS A 163 -3.68 18.08 6.40
N ALA A 164 -3.75 17.69 5.12
CA ALA A 164 -4.91 18.06 4.33
C ALA A 164 -6.12 17.57 5.14
N PRO A 165 -7.03 18.46 5.56
CA PRO A 165 -8.23 18.03 6.24
C PRO A 165 -8.94 17.02 5.33
N LEU A 166 -9.64 16.06 5.92
CA LEU A 166 -10.38 15.03 5.16
C LEU A 166 -11.35 15.63 4.12
N THR A 167 -11.68 16.91 4.25
CA THR A 167 -12.52 17.69 3.34
C THR A 167 -11.85 18.07 2.01
N ASP A 168 -10.53 18.01 1.93
CA ASP A 168 -9.76 18.40 0.74
C ASP A 168 -9.28 17.16 -0.05
N TRP A 169 -9.76 15.98 0.35
CA TRP A 169 -9.64 14.77 -0.45
C TRP A 169 -10.66 14.86 -1.59
N PRO A 170 -10.27 14.50 -2.83
CA PRO A 170 -11.16 14.60 -3.99
C PRO A 170 -12.40 13.71 -3.87
#